data_AF-A0A5N6RH69-F1
#
_entry.id   AF-A0A5N6RH69-F1
#
_cell.length_a   1.000
_cell.length_b   1.000
_cell.length_c   1.000
_cell.angle_alpha   90.00
_cell.angle_beta   90.00
_cell.angle_gamma   90.00
#
_symmetry.space_group_name_H-M   'P 1'
#
loop_
_entity.id
_entity.type
_entity.pdbx_description
1 polymer ?
#
loop_
_entity_poly.entity_id
_entity_poly.type
_entity_poly.pdbx_seq_one_letter_code
_entity_poly.pdbx_strand_id
1 'polypeptide(L)'
;MIIKKRRLEGKLAEATLSKSDGAEVPEESLKIVCGAFYLPKDNPLKPIGEDAYFLCAEKHAIGVADGVGGWAKKGVDSGEYARELMNNAFVAIHQQPDGVSDPKRVLNEAFLNTEAEAASTACIAMLKDNILHYINVGESGFMIFRANKLAYQSPIQQHYFNCPFQLGNGEKSDRPSSAAEETVPVVPGDIIVLGTDGLLDNVYAAEIEDFLKQETLEGTDQDPWRLAYTIAVNLAWCNSQDKCSYTPFARAAALANKKHVGGKTDDITVVVARIVPQH
;
A
#
# COMPACT_ATOMS: atom_id res chain seq x y z
N MET A 1 3.83 68.54 -36.71
CA MET A 1 2.95 69.41 -37.51
C MET A 1 2.51 68.64 -38.75
N ILE A 2 1.21 68.31 -38.80
CA ILE A 2 0.37 68.25 -40.02
C ILE A 2 0.60 67.11 -41.05
N ILE A 3 -0.37 66.18 -41.04
CA ILE A 3 -1.03 65.48 -42.19
C ILE A 3 -0.24 64.29 -42.80
N LYS A 4 -0.78 63.07 -42.99
CA LYS A 4 -2.01 62.70 -43.76
C LYS A 4 -2.45 61.25 -43.47
N LYS A 5 -3.78 61.05 -43.51
CA LYS A 5 -4.55 59.79 -43.45
C LYS A 5 -3.96 58.62 -44.25
N ARG A 6 -4.05 57.41 -43.69
CA ARG A 6 -4.61 56.23 -44.38
C ARG A 6 -5.37 55.34 -43.39
N ARG A 7 -6.58 54.99 -43.81
CA ARG A 7 -7.57 54.12 -43.19
C ARG A 7 -7.20 52.69 -43.56
N LEU A 8 -7.14 51.78 -42.59
CA LEU A 8 -7.35 50.35 -42.85
C LEU A 8 -8.19 49.79 -41.71
N GLU A 9 -9.38 49.37 -42.10
CA GLU A 9 -10.34 48.64 -41.29
C GLU A 9 -9.78 47.25 -40.99
N GLY A 10 -9.74 46.89 -39.72
CA GLY A 10 -9.44 45.53 -39.27
C GLY A 10 -10.34 45.25 -38.08
N LYS A 11 -11.45 44.56 -38.35
CA LYS A 11 -12.42 44.10 -37.35
C LYS A 11 -11.72 43.28 -36.28
N LEU A 12 -12.10 43.48 -35.01
CA LEU A 12 -11.87 42.49 -33.96
C LEU A 12 -12.41 41.15 -34.46
N ALA A 13 -11.52 40.20 -34.72
CA ALA A 13 -11.88 38.80 -34.77
C ALA A 13 -11.85 38.31 -33.32
N GLU A 14 -13.03 38.14 -32.72
CA GLU A 14 -13.21 37.18 -31.64
C GLU A 14 -12.74 35.83 -32.18
N ALA A 15 -11.62 35.35 -31.66
CA ALA A 15 -11.16 34.00 -31.94
C ALA A 15 -12.12 33.06 -31.21
N THR A 16 -13.14 32.61 -31.94
CA THR A 16 -13.98 31.48 -31.56
C THR A 16 -13.06 30.28 -31.37
N LEU A 17 -12.82 29.87 -30.12
CA LEU A 17 -12.31 28.54 -29.81
C LEU A 17 -13.34 27.55 -30.32
N SER A 18 -13.08 27.00 -31.50
CA SER A 18 -13.76 25.81 -31.99
C SER A 18 -13.57 24.73 -30.94
N LYS A 19 -14.64 24.35 -30.25
CA LYS A 19 -14.71 23.04 -29.61
C LYS A 19 -14.46 22.02 -30.71
N SER A 20 -13.24 21.49 -30.76
CA SER A 20 -13.04 20.20 -31.40
C SER A 20 -13.91 19.24 -30.60
N ASP A 21 -14.90 18.66 -31.26
CA ASP A 21 -15.54 17.41 -30.83
C ASP A 21 -14.46 16.32 -30.85
N GLY A 22 -13.58 16.37 -29.84
CA GLY A 22 -12.85 15.21 -29.40
C GLY A 22 -13.90 14.34 -28.74
N ALA A 23 -14.31 13.28 -29.42
CA ALA A 23 -14.88 12.15 -28.72
C ALA A 23 -13.90 11.85 -27.58
N GLU A 24 -14.31 12.04 -26.33
CA GLU A 24 -13.61 11.49 -25.18
C GLU A 24 -13.52 10.00 -25.46
N VAL A 25 -12.34 9.55 -25.92
CA VAL A 25 -12.03 8.14 -25.94
C VAL A 25 -12.16 7.73 -24.48
N PRO A 26 -13.07 6.81 -24.13
CA PRO A 26 -13.20 6.36 -22.76
C PRO A 26 -11.81 5.94 -22.30
N GLU A 27 -11.32 6.57 -21.23
CA GLU A 27 -10.03 6.20 -20.65
C GLU A 27 -10.10 4.70 -20.35
N GLU A 28 -9.14 3.93 -20.86
CA GLU A 28 -9.16 2.48 -20.78
C GLU A 28 -9.29 2.08 -19.29
N SER A 29 -10.33 1.32 -18.96
CA SER A 29 -10.57 0.89 -17.58
C SER A 29 -9.43 -0.02 -17.14
N LEU A 30 -8.94 0.15 -15.92
CA LEU A 30 -7.83 -0.61 -15.37
C LEU A 30 -8.30 -1.66 -14.36
N LYS A 31 -7.54 -2.75 -14.25
CA LYS A 31 -7.71 -3.81 -13.27
C LYS A 31 -6.41 -4.12 -12.54
N ILE A 32 -6.55 -4.79 -11.39
CA ILE A 32 -5.42 -5.32 -10.62
C ILE A 32 -5.21 -6.79 -10.97
N VAL A 33 -3.96 -7.16 -11.27
CA VAL A 33 -3.47 -8.55 -11.20
C VAL A 33 -2.52 -8.63 -10.01
N CYS A 34 -2.82 -9.47 -9.02
CA CYS A 34 -2.11 -9.47 -7.74
C CYS A 34 -1.63 -10.85 -7.30
N GLY A 35 -0.58 -10.84 -6.49
CA GLY A 35 0.00 -12.01 -5.83
C GLY A 35 0.61 -11.60 -4.50
N ALA A 36 0.81 -12.55 -3.61
CA ALA A 36 1.32 -12.29 -2.28
C ALA A 36 2.30 -13.36 -1.83
N PHE A 37 3.19 -12.98 -0.92
CA PHE A 37 4.06 -13.89 -0.21
C PHE A 37 4.14 -13.46 1.25
N TYR A 38 4.09 -14.45 2.14
CA TYR A 38 4.15 -14.26 3.58
C TYR A 38 5.22 -15.18 4.17
N LEU A 39 6.11 -14.60 4.96
CA LEU A 39 7.17 -15.29 5.68
C LEU A 39 7.03 -14.99 7.18
N PRO A 40 6.52 -15.93 7.99
CA PRO A 40 6.43 -15.73 9.43
C PRO A 40 7.83 -15.70 10.06
N LYS A 41 8.00 -14.91 11.13
CA LYS A 41 9.20 -14.94 11.95
C LYS A 41 9.33 -16.28 12.66
N ASP A 42 10.57 -16.70 12.85
CA ASP A 42 10.85 -17.95 13.56
C ASP A 42 10.48 -17.80 15.05
N ASN A 43 9.30 -18.30 15.40
CA ASN A 43 8.78 -18.33 16.74
C ASN A 43 8.05 -19.67 16.98
N PRO A 44 8.65 -20.61 17.74
CA PRO A 44 8.02 -21.90 18.03
C PRO A 44 6.66 -21.81 18.72
N LEU A 45 6.38 -20.71 19.44
CA LEU A 45 5.10 -20.48 20.11
C LEU A 45 4.03 -19.90 19.17
N LYS A 46 4.45 -19.34 18.02
CA LYS A 46 3.58 -18.70 17.03
C LYS A 46 4.01 -19.11 15.61
N PRO A 47 3.89 -20.40 15.24
CA PRO A 47 4.44 -20.91 13.99
C PRO A 47 3.75 -20.35 12.74
N ILE A 48 2.57 -19.74 12.88
CA ILE A 48 1.81 -19.10 11.81
C ILE A 48 2.07 -17.57 11.71
N GLY A 49 2.87 -17.02 12.64
CA GLY A 49 3.16 -15.59 12.79
C GLY A 49 1.93 -14.69 13.04
N GLU A 50 2.16 -13.38 13.04
CA GLU A 50 1.20 -12.38 13.51
C GLU A 50 0.64 -11.48 12.38
N ASP A 51 1.16 -11.60 11.16
CA ASP A 51 0.64 -10.90 9.99
C ASP A 51 -0.56 -11.60 9.33
N ALA A 52 -1.32 -10.83 8.57
CA ALA A 52 -2.37 -11.30 7.68
C ALA A 52 -2.48 -10.44 6.41
N TYR A 53 -3.07 -11.00 5.36
CA TYR A 53 -3.42 -10.28 4.13
C TYR A 53 -4.67 -10.86 3.48
N PHE A 54 -5.24 -10.12 2.52
CA PHE A 54 -6.23 -10.66 1.59
C PHE A 54 -5.96 -10.16 0.17
N LEU A 55 -6.40 -10.96 -0.81
CA LEU A 55 -6.41 -10.61 -2.23
C LEU A 55 -7.85 -10.77 -2.75
N CYS A 56 -8.40 -9.72 -3.35
CA CYS A 56 -9.71 -9.76 -3.99
C CYS A 56 -9.61 -9.16 -5.40
N ALA A 57 -9.03 -9.93 -6.32
CA ALA A 57 -8.83 -9.52 -7.71
C ALA A 57 -10.16 -9.13 -8.41
N GLU A 58 -11.25 -9.84 -8.10
CA GLU A 58 -12.58 -9.57 -8.69
C GLU A 58 -13.13 -8.18 -8.36
N LYS A 59 -12.81 -7.64 -7.19
CA LYS A 59 -13.21 -6.30 -6.73
C LYS A 59 -12.05 -5.31 -6.74
N HIS A 60 -10.93 -5.68 -7.37
CA HIS A 60 -9.68 -4.94 -7.42
C HIS A 60 -9.23 -4.39 -6.05
N ALA A 61 -9.26 -5.24 -5.03
CA ALA A 61 -8.93 -4.86 -3.66
C ALA A 61 -7.84 -5.77 -3.07
N ILE A 62 -6.93 -5.16 -2.31
CA ILE A 62 -5.84 -5.83 -1.59
C ILE A 62 -5.71 -5.22 -0.19
N GLY A 63 -5.24 -6.00 0.77
CA GLY A 63 -5.00 -5.50 2.11
C GLY A 63 -4.01 -6.32 2.91
N VAL A 64 -3.37 -5.68 3.88
CA VAL A 64 -2.44 -6.26 4.84
C VAL A 64 -2.74 -5.76 6.25
N ALA A 65 -2.42 -6.58 7.24
CA ALA A 65 -2.44 -6.24 8.65
C ALA A 65 -1.28 -6.92 9.37
N ASP A 66 -0.66 -6.21 10.30
CA ASP A 66 0.36 -6.74 11.21
C ASP A 66 -0.17 -6.70 12.64
N GLY A 67 -0.28 -7.87 13.25
CA GLY A 67 -0.71 -8.04 14.63
C GLY A 67 0.35 -7.58 15.63
N VAL A 68 0.03 -6.57 16.44
CA VAL A 68 0.99 -5.93 17.37
C VAL A 68 1.50 -6.90 18.44
N GLY A 69 2.78 -7.29 18.34
CA GLY A 69 3.41 -8.31 19.21
C GLY A 69 3.46 -7.98 20.72
N GLY A 70 3.13 -6.75 21.13
CA GLY A 70 3.02 -6.36 22.54
C GLY A 70 2.00 -7.19 23.34
N TRP A 71 0.99 -7.75 22.66
CA TRP A 71 -0.06 -8.59 23.24
C TRP A 71 0.43 -9.97 23.70
N ALA A 72 1.54 -10.45 23.15
CA ALA A 72 2.16 -11.72 23.57
C ALA A 72 2.52 -11.73 25.07
N LYS A 73 2.81 -10.56 25.67
CA LYS A 73 3.07 -10.42 27.12
C LYS A 73 1.86 -10.72 28.00
N LYS A 74 0.65 -10.67 27.42
CA LYS A 74 -0.61 -11.03 28.06
C LYS A 74 -1.06 -12.46 27.70
N GLY A 75 -0.25 -13.20 26.94
CA GLY A 75 -0.62 -14.53 26.43
C GLY A 75 -1.65 -14.49 25.30
N VAL A 76 -1.82 -13.34 24.65
CA VAL A 76 -2.82 -13.12 23.58
C VAL A 76 -2.14 -13.15 22.21
N ASP A 77 -2.75 -13.82 21.23
CA ASP A 77 -2.21 -13.89 19.87
C ASP A 77 -2.73 -12.76 18.98
N SER A 78 -1.89 -11.76 18.69
CA SER A 78 -2.25 -10.66 17.79
C SER A 78 -2.45 -11.09 16.35
N GLY A 79 -1.91 -12.25 15.96
CA GLY A 79 -2.20 -12.85 14.66
C GLY A 79 -3.67 -13.22 14.49
N GLU A 80 -4.36 -13.64 15.56
CA GLU A 80 -5.79 -13.98 15.47
C GLU A 80 -6.61 -12.74 15.10
N TYR A 81 -6.31 -11.60 15.73
CA TYR A 81 -6.91 -10.32 15.41
C TYR A 81 -6.63 -9.89 13.97
N ALA A 82 -5.37 -9.93 13.53
CA ALA A 82 -5.00 -9.52 12.17
C ALA A 82 -5.70 -10.38 11.10
N ARG A 83 -5.73 -11.71 11.30
CA ARG A 83 -6.40 -12.66 10.39
C ARG A 83 -7.90 -12.44 10.34
N GLU A 84 -8.55 -12.28 11.49
CA GLU A 84 -9.98 -12.01 11.56
C GLU A 84 -10.33 -10.66 10.91
N LEU A 85 -9.54 -9.61 11.18
CA LEU A 85 -9.73 -8.29 10.57
C LEU A 85 -9.62 -8.35 9.03
N MET A 86 -8.60 -9.03 8.48
CA MET A 86 -8.46 -9.17 7.03
C MET A 86 -9.56 -10.03 6.40
N ASN A 87 -10.02 -11.08 7.09
CA ASN A 87 -11.16 -11.88 6.64
C ASN A 87 -12.45 -11.06 6.62
N ASN A 88 -12.72 -10.28 7.69
CA ASN A 88 -13.88 -9.42 7.76
C ASN A 88 -13.82 -8.28 6.72
N ALA A 89 -12.63 -7.75 6.43
CA ALA A 89 -12.43 -6.79 5.33
C ALA A 89 -12.76 -7.42 3.97
N PHE A 90 -12.30 -8.65 3.71
CA PHE A 90 -12.66 -9.38 2.50
C PHE A 90 -14.18 -9.57 2.38
N VAL A 91 -14.86 -9.94 3.46
CA VAL A 91 -16.33 -10.06 3.49
C VAL A 91 -17.01 -8.70 3.22
N ALA A 92 -16.56 -7.63 3.88
CA ALA A 92 -17.12 -6.28 3.74
C ALA A 92 -16.97 -5.72 2.31
N ILE A 93 -15.89 -6.06 1.61
CA ILE A 93 -15.70 -5.71 0.19
C ILE A 93 -16.82 -6.32 -0.68
N HIS A 94 -17.22 -7.56 -0.43
CA HIS A 94 -18.29 -8.23 -1.19
C HIS A 94 -19.69 -7.70 -0.85
N GLN A 95 -19.85 -7.04 0.30
CA GLN A 95 -21.10 -6.41 0.70
C GLN A 95 -21.25 -4.98 0.17
N GLN A 96 -20.21 -4.41 -0.44
CA GLN A 96 -20.34 -3.12 -1.11
C GLN A 96 -21.19 -3.25 -2.38
N PRO A 97 -22.04 -2.25 -2.68
CA PRO A 97 -22.73 -2.21 -3.96
C PRO A 97 -21.73 -2.23 -5.13
N ASP A 98 -22.11 -2.83 -6.25
CA ASP A 98 -21.26 -2.86 -7.43
C ASP A 98 -20.91 -1.43 -7.89
N GLY A 99 -19.64 -1.25 -8.26
CA GLY A 99 -19.11 0.05 -8.66
C GLY A 99 -18.86 1.02 -7.49
N VAL A 100 -18.96 0.60 -6.23
CA VAL A 100 -18.52 1.40 -5.07
C VAL A 100 -17.11 0.98 -4.65
N SER A 101 -16.27 1.98 -4.34
CA SER A 101 -14.97 1.79 -3.69
C SER A 101 -14.94 2.70 -2.48
N ASP A 102 -15.18 2.13 -1.31
CA ASP A 102 -15.20 2.83 -0.03
C ASP A 102 -14.34 2.04 0.98
N PRO A 103 -13.00 2.20 0.94
CA PRO A 103 -12.11 1.48 1.85
C PRO A 103 -12.38 1.84 3.32
N LYS A 104 -12.90 3.04 3.59
CA LYS A 104 -13.31 3.44 4.95
C LYS A 104 -14.47 2.63 5.48
N ARG A 105 -15.51 2.42 4.68
CA ARG A 105 -16.60 1.52 5.06
C ARG A 105 -16.08 0.10 5.26
N VAL A 106 -15.22 -0.40 4.37
CA VAL A 106 -14.59 -1.73 4.54
C VAL A 106 -13.90 -1.82 5.89
N LEU A 107 -13.03 -0.86 6.22
CA LEU A 107 -12.27 -0.88 7.48
C LEU A 107 -13.18 -0.81 8.70
N ASN A 108 -14.23 0.03 8.67
CA ASN A 108 -15.19 0.15 9.77
C ASN A 108 -15.96 -1.16 10.00
N GLU A 109 -16.50 -1.75 8.94
CA GLU A 109 -17.22 -3.03 9.02
C GLU A 109 -16.29 -4.15 9.47
N ALA A 110 -15.07 -4.20 8.94
CA ALA A 110 -14.06 -5.17 9.35
C ALA A 110 -13.78 -5.08 10.85
N PHE A 111 -13.50 -3.86 11.33
CA PHE A 111 -13.22 -3.56 12.72
C PHE A 111 -14.37 -3.92 13.65
N LEU A 112 -15.61 -3.56 13.29
CA LEU A 112 -16.79 -3.81 14.11
C LEU A 112 -17.11 -5.31 14.26
N ASN A 113 -16.75 -6.12 13.25
CA ASN A 113 -17.00 -7.55 13.23
C ASN A 113 -15.82 -8.38 13.77
N THR A 114 -14.69 -7.75 14.16
CA THR A 114 -13.54 -8.47 14.72
C THR A 114 -13.69 -8.63 16.23
N GLU A 115 -13.88 -9.87 16.68
CA GLU A 115 -14.08 -10.20 18.09
C GLU A 115 -12.80 -10.62 18.81
N ALA A 116 -11.80 -11.17 18.10
CA ALA A 116 -10.54 -11.60 18.68
C ALA A 116 -9.94 -10.52 19.59
N GLU A 117 -9.35 -10.95 20.70
CA GLU A 117 -8.60 -10.04 21.55
C GLU A 117 -7.23 -9.82 20.92
N ALA A 118 -6.91 -8.58 20.54
CA ALA A 118 -5.56 -8.00 20.46
C ALA A 118 -5.66 -6.63 19.80
N ALA A 119 -4.65 -6.26 19.01
CA ALA A 119 -4.66 -5.15 18.09
C ALA A 119 -3.77 -5.47 16.87
N SER A 120 -4.05 -4.83 15.74
CA SER A 120 -3.21 -4.86 14.54
C SER A 120 -3.16 -3.50 13.85
N THR A 121 -2.16 -3.32 12.99
CA THR A 121 -2.22 -2.31 11.92
C THR A 121 -3.19 -2.78 10.82
N ALA A 122 -3.52 -1.91 9.87
CA ALA A 122 -4.30 -2.27 8.69
C ALA A 122 -4.07 -1.30 7.54
N CYS A 123 -3.73 -1.79 6.35
CA CYS A 123 -3.70 -1.01 5.12
C CYS A 123 -4.56 -1.72 4.06
N ILE A 124 -5.58 -1.04 3.53
CA ILE A 124 -6.50 -1.56 2.52
C ILE A 124 -6.49 -0.62 1.31
N ALA A 125 -6.32 -1.17 0.11
CA ALA A 125 -6.33 -0.43 -1.14
C ALA A 125 -7.31 -1.05 -2.15
N MET A 126 -8.07 -0.21 -2.83
CA MET A 126 -9.13 -0.57 -3.77
C MET A 126 -9.04 0.29 -5.04
N LEU A 127 -8.95 -0.33 -6.20
CA LEU A 127 -8.91 0.37 -7.49
C LEU A 127 -10.33 0.59 -8.03
N LYS A 128 -10.64 1.84 -8.36
CA LYS A 128 -11.87 2.22 -9.06
C LYS A 128 -11.59 3.43 -9.95
N ASP A 129 -12.15 3.43 -11.16
CA ASP A 129 -12.05 4.56 -12.10
C ASP A 129 -10.60 5.06 -12.28
N ASN A 130 -9.65 4.12 -12.41
CA ASN A 130 -8.21 4.37 -12.57
C ASN A 130 -7.55 5.11 -11.39
N ILE A 131 -8.23 5.15 -10.24
CA ILE A 131 -7.77 5.75 -8.99
C ILE A 131 -7.68 4.66 -7.92
N LEU A 132 -6.54 4.59 -7.25
CA LEU A 132 -6.34 3.74 -6.08
C LEU A 132 -6.83 4.50 -4.84
N HIS A 133 -7.96 4.06 -4.29
CA HIS A 133 -8.48 4.53 -3.00
C HIS A 133 -7.88 3.68 -1.91
N TYR A 134 -7.30 4.28 -0.87
CA TYR A 134 -6.75 3.50 0.24
C TYR A 134 -7.07 4.10 1.60
N ILE A 135 -7.00 3.24 2.60
CA ILE A 135 -7.08 3.60 4.00
C ILE A 135 -5.99 2.88 4.78
N ASN A 136 -5.32 3.59 5.69
CA ASN A 136 -4.23 3.05 6.49
C ASN A 136 -4.39 3.40 7.97
N VAL A 137 -4.16 2.42 8.84
CA VAL A 137 -3.98 2.56 10.29
C VAL A 137 -2.67 1.90 10.68
N GLY A 138 -1.70 2.69 11.12
CA GLY A 138 -0.41 2.19 11.61
C GLY A 138 0.72 2.29 10.59
N GLU A 139 1.67 1.37 10.70
CA GLU A 139 2.93 1.41 9.95
C GLU A 139 3.03 0.40 8.80
N SER A 140 1.98 -0.40 8.57
CA SER A 140 1.74 -1.00 7.26
C SER A 140 1.58 0.09 6.18
N GLY A 141 1.76 -0.27 4.92
CA GLY A 141 1.65 0.69 3.83
C GLY A 141 2.06 0.13 2.47
N PHE A 142 2.14 0.98 1.47
CA PHE A 142 2.51 0.60 0.11
C PHE A 142 3.36 1.64 -0.61
N MET A 143 3.99 1.18 -1.68
CA MET A 143 4.71 1.98 -2.66
C MET A 143 4.16 1.70 -4.06
N ILE A 144 4.10 2.72 -4.92
CA ILE A 144 3.78 2.58 -6.35
C ILE A 144 5.04 2.86 -7.15
N PHE A 145 5.39 1.93 -8.04
CA PHE A 145 6.50 2.04 -8.96
C PHE A 145 5.98 2.20 -10.39
N ARG A 146 6.33 3.32 -11.01
CA ARG A 146 5.98 3.66 -12.40
C ARG A 146 7.24 3.65 -13.24
N ALA A 147 7.26 2.84 -14.30
CA ALA A 147 8.47 2.62 -15.10
C ALA A 147 9.71 2.31 -14.23
N ASN A 148 9.53 1.42 -13.25
CA ASN A 148 10.55 0.98 -12.28
C ASN A 148 11.14 2.08 -11.39
N LYS A 149 10.41 3.19 -11.21
CA LYS A 149 10.76 4.30 -10.32
C LYS A 149 9.66 4.57 -9.31
N LEU A 150 10.04 4.91 -8.07
CA LEU A 150 9.07 5.25 -7.04
C LEU A 150 8.26 6.48 -7.48
N ALA A 151 6.97 6.28 -7.66
CA ALA A 151 6.01 7.33 -8.01
C ALA A 151 5.23 7.80 -6.78
N TYR A 152 4.97 6.90 -5.84
CA TYR A 152 4.23 7.20 -4.61
C TYR A 152 4.66 6.27 -3.48
N GLN A 153 4.63 6.77 -2.25
CA GLN A 153 4.77 5.97 -1.02
C GLN A 153 3.74 6.46 -0.01
N SER A 154 2.93 5.56 0.53
CA SER A 154 1.93 5.91 1.53
C SER A 154 2.57 6.41 2.82
N PRO A 155 1.95 7.38 3.51
CA PRO A 155 2.40 7.76 4.83
C PRO A 155 2.17 6.63 5.85
N ILE A 156 3.09 6.50 6.79
CA ILE A 156 2.97 5.63 7.97
C ILE A 156 2.48 6.43 9.18
N GLN A 157 1.82 5.78 10.13
CA GLN A 157 1.28 6.39 11.33
C GLN A 157 1.87 5.73 12.59
N GLN A 158 2.51 6.54 13.42
CA GLN A 158 3.06 6.12 14.70
C GLN A 158 2.78 7.18 15.77
N HIS A 159 2.50 6.75 17.01
CA HIS A 159 2.41 7.64 18.18
C HIS A 159 3.79 8.13 18.59
N TYR A 160 4.79 7.25 18.48
CA TYR A 160 6.21 7.49 18.62
C TYR A 160 6.98 6.33 17.97
N PHE A 161 8.30 6.44 17.85
CA PHE A 161 9.13 5.42 17.20
C PHE A 161 8.81 3.98 17.66
N ASN A 162 8.48 3.12 16.69
CA ASN A 162 8.15 1.70 16.89
C ASN A 162 6.94 1.49 17.83
N CYS A 163 5.97 2.41 17.77
CA CYS A 163 4.66 2.30 18.40
C CYS A 163 3.59 2.77 17.42
N PRO A 164 3.05 1.85 16.60
CA PRO A 164 2.12 2.20 15.55
C PRO A 164 0.75 2.56 16.12
N PHE A 165 0.01 3.34 15.34
CA PHE A 165 -1.44 3.36 15.47
C PHE A 165 -1.97 1.93 15.22
N GLN A 166 -2.93 1.50 16.02
CA GLN A 166 -3.38 0.11 15.98
C GLN A 166 -4.86 -0.02 16.32
N LEU A 167 -5.60 -0.75 15.48
CA LEU A 167 -6.99 -1.12 15.72
C LEU A 167 -7.01 -2.29 16.68
N GLY A 168 -7.84 -2.23 17.71
CA GLY A 168 -7.94 -3.31 18.68
C GLY A 168 -9.09 -3.13 19.67
N ASN A 169 -9.25 -4.14 20.52
CA ASN A 169 -10.39 -4.22 21.44
C ASN A 169 -10.09 -3.56 22.79
N GLY A 170 -8.83 -3.16 23.02
CA GLY A 170 -8.40 -2.50 24.25
C GLY A 170 -8.81 -1.02 24.32
N GLU A 171 -8.93 -0.49 25.55
CA GLU A 171 -9.24 0.93 25.79
C GLU A 171 -8.22 1.90 25.18
N LYS A 172 -6.96 1.46 25.04
CA LYS A 172 -5.86 2.25 24.48
C LYS A 172 -5.67 2.05 22.98
N SER A 173 -6.49 1.20 22.36
CA SER A 173 -6.44 0.98 20.92
C SER A 173 -7.05 2.16 20.17
N ASP A 174 -6.49 2.44 19.00
CA ASP A 174 -7.03 3.42 18.07
C ASP A 174 -8.32 2.90 17.43
N ARG A 175 -9.04 3.80 16.77
CA ARG A 175 -10.31 3.50 16.08
C ARG A 175 -10.15 3.81 14.59
N PRO A 176 -11.01 3.26 13.72
CA PRO A 176 -10.97 3.56 12.29
C PRO A 176 -11.05 5.06 11.95
N SER A 177 -11.58 5.89 12.87
CA SER A 177 -11.58 7.35 12.74
C SER A 177 -10.19 8.00 12.71
N SER A 178 -9.16 7.29 13.19
CA SER A 178 -7.76 7.74 13.17
C SER A 178 -7.04 7.43 11.86
N ALA A 179 -7.69 6.72 10.93
CA ALA A 179 -7.07 6.25 9.71
C ALA A 179 -6.72 7.41 8.75
N ALA A 180 -5.60 7.25 8.05
CA ALA A 180 -5.27 8.08 6.90
C ALA A 180 -6.01 7.55 5.67
N GLU A 181 -6.79 8.40 5.00
CA GLU A 181 -7.58 8.06 3.83
C GLU A 181 -7.20 9.01 2.69
N GLU A 182 -6.70 8.45 1.58
CA GLU A 182 -6.31 9.23 0.41
C GLU A 182 -6.55 8.44 -0.89
N THR A 183 -6.32 9.12 -2.02
CA THR A 183 -6.49 8.57 -3.36
C THR A 183 -5.29 8.88 -4.23
N VAL A 184 -4.85 7.92 -5.05
CA VAL A 184 -3.69 8.09 -5.94
C VAL A 184 -4.04 7.64 -7.37
N PRO A 185 -3.85 8.47 -8.40
CA PRO A 185 -4.08 8.06 -9.78
C PRO A 185 -3.03 7.04 -10.23
N VAL A 186 -3.49 5.97 -10.89
CA VAL A 186 -2.64 4.92 -11.43
C VAL A 186 -2.74 4.85 -12.96
N VAL A 187 -1.71 4.29 -13.58
CA VAL A 187 -1.64 4.12 -15.05
C VAL A 187 -1.26 2.68 -15.39
N PRO A 188 -1.54 2.20 -16.63
CA PRO A 188 -1.07 0.91 -17.09
C PRO A 188 0.43 0.70 -16.83
N GLY A 189 0.78 -0.46 -16.27
CA GLY A 189 2.15 -0.84 -15.96
C GLY A 189 2.66 -0.40 -14.59
N ASP A 190 1.88 0.36 -13.81
CA ASP A 190 2.21 0.63 -12.41
C ASP A 190 2.29 -0.70 -11.61
N ILE A 191 3.32 -0.81 -10.77
CA ILE A 191 3.50 -1.91 -9.83
C ILE A 191 3.31 -1.37 -8.42
N ILE A 192 2.30 -1.87 -7.73
CA ILE A 192 2.03 -1.57 -6.32
C ILE A 192 2.68 -2.65 -5.48
N VAL A 193 3.50 -2.26 -4.50
CA VAL A 193 4.08 -3.13 -3.49
C VAL A 193 3.52 -2.70 -2.14
N LEU A 194 2.57 -3.47 -1.62
CA LEU A 194 1.93 -3.31 -0.31
C LEU A 194 2.59 -4.28 0.68
N GLY A 195 2.81 -3.86 1.92
CA GLY A 195 3.41 -4.73 2.93
C GLY A 195 3.29 -4.21 4.34
N THR A 196 3.65 -5.08 5.27
CA THR A 196 3.77 -4.79 6.71
C THR A 196 5.13 -4.16 7.01
N ASP A 197 5.36 -3.81 8.27
CA ASP A 197 6.62 -3.22 8.72
C ASP A 197 7.80 -4.17 8.47
N GLY A 198 7.64 -5.48 8.55
CA GLY A 198 8.69 -6.45 8.20
C GLY A 198 9.30 -6.23 6.80
N LEU A 199 8.52 -5.70 5.85
CA LEU A 199 9.04 -5.18 4.58
C LEU A 199 9.60 -3.76 4.74
N LEU A 200 8.76 -2.83 5.20
CA LEU A 200 9.02 -1.38 5.12
C LEU A 200 10.17 -0.92 6.03
N ASP A 201 10.46 -1.66 7.09
CA ASP A 201 11.56 -1.44 8.01
C ASP A 201 12.90 -1.95 7.49
N ASN A 202 12.87 -2.89 6.55
CA ASN A 202 14.06 -3.62 6.08
C ASN A 202 14.46 -3.28 4.65
N VAL A 203 13.59 -2.70 3.82
CA VAL A 203 13.87 -2.46 2.40
C VAL A 203 13.62 -1.01 2.02
N TYR A 204 14.62 -0.34 1.44
CA TYR A 204 14.43 0.96 0.82
C TYR A 204 13.74 0.83 -0.54
N ALA A 205 12.93 1.83 -0.89
CA ALA A 205 12.32 1.91 -2.22
C ALA A 205 13.35 1.77 -3.37
N ALA A 206 14.56 2.31 -3.21
CA ALA A 206 15.62 2.22 -4.21
C ALA A 206 16.06 0.77 -4.49
N GLU A 207 16.03 -0.11 -3.50
CA GLU A 207 16.36 -1.54 -3.67
C GLU A 207 15.28 -2.23 -4.52
N ILE A 208 14.00 -1.89 -4.29
CA ILE A 208 12.89 -2.39 -5.11
C ILE A 208 12.98 -1.82 -6.53
N GLU A 209 13.33 -0.54 -6.69
CA GLU A 209 13.54 0.05 -8.03
C GLU A 209 14.60 -0.72 -8.82
N ASP A 210 15.73 -1.04 -8.21
CA ASP A 210 16.84 -1.73 -8.87
C ASP A 210 16.46 -3.18 -9.22
N PHE A 211 15.75 -3.87 -8.32
CA PHE A 211 15.18 -5.19 -8.60
C PHE A 211 14.21 -5.15 -9.79
N LEU A 212 13.25 -4.21 -9.81
CA LEU A 212 12.27 -4.11 -10.89
C LEU A 212 12.91 -3.77 -12.24
N LYS A 213 13.94 -2.90 -12.25
CA LYS A 213 14.74 -2.62 -13.46
C LYS A 213 15.39 -3.89 -13.99
N GLN A 214 15.97 -4.71 -13.10
CA GLN A 214 16.62 -5.96 -13.50
C GLN A 214 15.61 -6.94 -14.11
N GLU A 215 14.45 -7.17 -13.48
CA GLU A 215 13.40 -8.04 -14.02
C GLU A 215 12.91 -7.57 -15.40
N THR A 216 12.76 -6.25 -15.62
CA THR A 216 12.42 -5.71 -16.95
C THR A 216 13.52 -5.97 -17.99
N LEU A 217 14.79 -5.81 -17.63
CA LEU A 217 15.93 -6.02 -18.54
C LEU A 217 16.09 -7.50 -18.92
N GLU A 218 15.82 -8.41 -17.99
CA GLU A 218 15.85 -9.86 -18.21
C GLU A 218 14.63 -10.37 -19.00
N GLY A 219 13.60 -9.52 -19.19
CA GLY A 219 12.39 -9.87 -19.93
C GLY A 219 11.54 -10.92 -19.20
N THR A 220 11.58 -10.93 -17.87
CA THR A 220 10.75 -11.84 -17.08
C THR A 220 9.28 -11.40 -17.11
N ASP A 221 8.36 -12.34 -16.87
CA ASP A 221 6.91 -12.10 -16.98
C ASP A 221 6.34 -11.14 -15.92
N GLN A 222 7.17 -10.57 -15.03
CA GLN A 222 6.73 -9.71 -13.91
C GLN A 222 5.49 -10.29 -13.20
N ASP A 223 5.46 -11.61 -13.01
CA ASP A 223 4.37 -12.29 -12.31
C ASP A 223 4.28 -11.76 -10.86
N PRO A 224 3.12 -11.25 -10.41
CA PRO A 224 3.00 -10.62 -9.09
C PRO A 224 3.41 -11.52 -7.93
N TRP A 225 3.13 -12.82 -7.98
CA TRP A 225 3.54 -13.74 -6.92
C TRP A 225 5.07 -13.88 -6.87
N ARG A 226 5.72 -14.05 -8.02
CA ARG A 226 7.20 -14.10 -8.10
C ARG A 226 7.83 -12.81 -7.60
N LEU A 227 7.28 -11.65 -7.96
CA LEU A 227 7.75 -10.35 -7.47
C LEU A 227 7.62 -10.26 -5.95
N ALA A 228 6.46 -10.64 -5.40
CA ALA A 228 6.22 -10.65 -3.95
C ALA A 228 7.21 -11.57 -3.22
N TYR A 229 7.41 -12.79 -3.74
CA TYR A 229 8.37 -13.76 -3.22
C TYR A 229 9.80 -13.20 -3.20
N THR A 230 10.28 -12.66 -4.32
CA THR A 230 11.65 -12.16 -4.42
C THR A 230 11.87 -10.93 -3.54
N ILE A 231 10.92 -10.00 -3.48
CA ILE A 231 11.00 -8.85 -2.58
C ILE A 231 11.03 -9.32 -1.12
N ALA A 232 10.16 -10.26 -0.73
CA ALA A 232 10.11 -10.77 0.64
C ALA A 232 11.38 -11.53 1.03
N VAL A 233 11.84 -12.47 0.21
CA VAL A 233 12.94 -13.38 0.57
C VAL A 233 14.30 -12.77 0.29
N ASN A 234 14.51 -12.20 -0.90
CA ASN A 234 15.84 -11.78 -1.33
C ASN A 234 16.18 -10.36 -0.86
N LEU A 235 15.18 -9.51 -0.58
CA LEU A 235 15.39 -8.17 -0.05
C LEU A 235 15.05 -8.11 1.45
N ALA A 236 13.77 -8.24 1.80
CA ALA A 236 13.32 -7.96 3.16
C ALA A 236 13.90 -8.93 4.20
N TRP A 237 13.82 -10.24 3.96
CA TRP A 237 14.35 -11.24 4.87
C TRP A 237 15.88 -11.16 4.97
N CYS A 238 16.60 -11.09 3.84
CA CYS A 238 18.05 -10.91 3.83
C CYS A 238 18.48 -9.67 4.65
N ASN A 239 17.84 -8.52 4.42
CA ASN A 239 18.14 -7.29 5.15
C ASN A 239 17.79 -7.39 6.63
N SER A 240 16.69 -8.07 6.98
CA SER A 240 16.28 -8.30 8.37
C SER A 240 17.32 -9.10 9.16
N GLN A 241 18.00 -10.05 8.51
CA GLN A 241 19.01 -10.92 9.14
C GLN A 241 20.41 -10.29 9.15
N ASP A 242 20.66 -9.28 8.32
CA ASP A 242 21.95 -8.59 8.27
C ASP A 242 22.13 -7.64 9.45
N LYS A 243 23.00 -8.04 10.38
CA LYS A 243 23.35 -7.30 11.60
C LYS A 243 24.18 -6.03 11.35
N CYS A 244 24.64 -5.81 10.12
CA CYS A 244 25.44 -4.67 9.72
C CYS A 244 24.69 -3.73 8.76
N SER A 245 23.51 -4.13 8.27
CA SER A 245 22.72 -3.32 7.34
C SER A 245 22.23 -2.02 7.98
N TYR A 246 22.20 -0.94 7.20
CA TYR A 246 21.64 0.35 7.62
C TYR A 246 20.23 0.52 7.04
N THR A 247 19.31 -0.31 7.53
CA THR A 247 17.93 -0.40 7.05
C THR A 247 17.10 0.87 7.35
N PRO A 248 15.93 1.04 6.72
CA PRO A 248 14.98 2.10 7.08
C PRO A 248 14.72 2.18 8.58
N PHE A 249 14.55 1.05 9.26
CA PHE A 249 14.35 0.99 10.71
C PHE A 249 15.57 1.46 11.51
N ALA A 250 16.78 1.00 11.15
CA ALA A 250 18.00 1.46 11.81
C ALA A 250 18.18 2.98 11.68
N ARG A 251 17.84 3.53 10.51
CA ARG A 251 17.82 4.98 10.28
C ARG A 251 16.77 5.69 11.13
N ALA A 252 15.53 5.19 11.16
CA ALA A 252 14.45 5.75 11.97
C ALA A 252 14.78 5.71 13.47
N ALA A 253 15.39 4.62 13.95
CA ALA A 253 15.86 4.48 15.32
C ALA A 253 16.89 5.56 15.67
N ALA A 254 17.88 5.79 14.81
CA ALA A 254 18.89 6.83 15.01
C ALA A 254 18.27 8.23 15.09
N LEU A 255 17.32 8.55 14.20
CA LEU A 255 16.58 9.82 14.23
C LEU A 255 15.75 10.00 15.51
N ALA A 256 15.23 8.89 16.06
CA ALA A 256 14.51 8.86 17.33
C ALA A 256 15.42 8.78 18.57
N ASN A 257 16.75 8.92 18.41
CA ASN A 257 17.75 8.74 19.48
C ASN A 257 17.67 7.38 20.18
N LYS A 258 17.27 6.33 19.46
CA LYS A 258 17.28 4.94 19.90
C LYS A 258 18.50 4.22 19.32
N LYS A 259 19.05 3.28 20.09
CA LYS A 259 20.15 2.44 19.62
C LYS A 259 19.58 1.21 18.92
N HIS A 260 19.82 1.09 17.63
CA HIS A 260 19.55 -0.11 16.82
C HIS A 260 20.63 -0.22 15.74
N VAL A 261 21.04 -1.45 15.41
CA VAL A 261 22.03 -1.74 14.37
C VAL A 261 21.56 -2.97 13.60
N GLY A 262 21.72 -2.96 12.27
CA GLY A 262 21.26 -4.05 11.42
C GLY A 262 19.77 -3.98 11.12
N GLY A 263 19.26 -5.04 10.49
CA GLY A 263 17.84 -5.23 10.22
C GLY A 263 16.98 -5.43 11.46
N LYS A 264 15.67 -5.46 11.23
CA LYS A 264 14.64 -5.77 12.23
C LYS A 264 14.00 -7.11 11.82
N THR A 265 14.27 -8.17 12.58
CA THR A 265 13.57 -9.46 12.39
C THR A 265 12.10 -9.31 12.75
N ASP A 266 11.22 -9.59 11.80
CA ASP A 266 9.77 -9.61 12.01
C ASP A 266 9.06 -10.59 11.06
N ASP A 267 7.75 -10.72 11.23
CA ASP A 267 6.87 -11.28 10.20
C ASP A 267 6.96 -10.42 8.94
N ILE A 268 7.03 -11.02 7.74
CA ILE A 268 7.20 -10.28 6.49
C ILE A 268 6.05 -10.64 5.54
N THR A 269 5.17 -9.67 5.30
CA THR A 269 4.10 -9.79 4.32
C THR A 269 4.31 -8.83 3.17
N VAL A 270 4.30 -9.37 1.95
CA VAL A 270 4.40 -8.60 0.71
C VAL A 270 3.26 -8.98 -0.22
N VAL A 271 2.47 -7.99 -0.63
CA VAL A 271 1.46 -8.08 -1.67
C VAL A 271 1.91 -7.23 -2.85
N VAL A 272 1.99 -7.82 -4.04
CA VAL A 272 2.27 -7.11 -5.28
C VAL A 272 1.03 -7.09 -6.16
N ALA A 273 0.72 -5.91 -6.71
CA ALA A 273 -0.37 -5.70 -7.64
C ALA A 273 0.14 -4.97 -8.88
N ARG A 274 -0.19 -5.48 -10.07
CA ARG A 274 0.08 -4.84 -11.36
C ARG A 274 -1.19 -4.21 -11.89
N ILE A 275 -1.08 -2.96 -12.30
CA ILE A 275 -2.14 -2.23 -12.97
C ILE A 275 -2.07 -2.54 -14.46
N VAL A 276 -3.12 -3.18 -14.98
CA VAL A 276 -3.20 -3.58 -16.39
C VAL A 276 -4.53 -3.13 -17.00
N PRO A 277 -4.60 -2.95 -18.32
CA PRO A 277 -5.87 -2.76 -19.01
C PRO A 277 -6.90 -3.85 -18.72
N GLN A 278 -8.15 -3.44 -18.53
CA GLN A 278 -9.31 -4.31 -18.45
C GLN A 278 -9.87 -4.51 -19.86
N HIS A 279 -9.39 -5.57 -20.53
CA HIS A 279 -9.96 -6.09 -21.78
C HIS A 279 -11.14 -7.02 -21.51
#